data_AF-A0A349M9C9-F1
#
_entry.id   AF-A0A349M9C9-F1
#
_cell.length_a   1.000
_cell.length_b   1.000
_cell.length_c   1.000
_cell.angle_alpha   90.00
_cell.angle_beta   90.00
_cell.angle_gamma   90.00
#
_symmetry.space_group_name_H-M   'P 1'
#
loop_
_entity.id
_entity.type
_entity.pdbx_description
1 polymer ?
#
loop_
_entity_poly.entity_id
_entity_poly.type
_entity_poly.pdbx_seq_one_letter_code
_entity_poly.pdbx_strand_id
1 'polypeptide(L)'
;MPRGRKRPPQDSVDSILLAISRRDNIDPDTLSHYFDRLDEEWTDGARDKVLHLLRTHDAAAHAAAVLILSELATDFDLEELEDLVADPTVSDMAKLTLAPVLKEMDSDMADDGLIEYLNDPEAAMQQMQMRLLEVIGQSEMGVESILEDILSMPLERRLSFINWLGNSHDPRAASLLIPLLENQTSKIVLAVIDALEQLGEIASHQTIPALNYLIAHSSNRQVKQYARTALGKLTMQSAPGTEDAALAAARQQQLQFHEARVSHLDGVGSQMIMLSWRRSDGLLKGVNVLYQDQWGIKDCYGTDEMDPDHWLELVSSMDDQGFGSFRVPLEFGRALIAEAHAISKRTRRKIPIAYAIWRPFIEGEETSGKDAPAVSTRLEPWELSPEVVQLAQRGDQIYQMPEFVSWMYDPVDSVQPYIDRYWSSRDLLDLSPFGARSRKRKSSHKKQKAELDMETLVSEAIGELVDTKWRALYEVRLLRQGALFQFVDRVEDMKLVRAAAAALHPDSSIPAQEQPFVRTMMRLSIEQGPFRAIAEALEAARLETMPIDLFPEK
;
A
#
# COMPACT_ATOMS: atom_id res chain seq x y z
N MET A 1 -25.42 -13.93 45.84
CA MET A 1 -26.15 -14.13 44.57
C MET A 1 -25.22 -13.73 43.44
N PRO A 2 -24.79 -14.67 42.58
CA PRO A 2 -23.93 -14.31 41.46
C PRO A 2 -24.79 -13.62 40.40
N ARG A 3 -24.37 -12.40 40.03
CA ARG A 3 -24.97 -11.62 38.94
C ARG A 3 -24.69 -12.35 37.63
N GLY A 4 -25.73 -12.89 37.01
CA GLY A 4 -25.64 -13.47 35.69
C GLY A 4 -25.12 -12.43 34.70
N ARG A 5 -23.98 -12.74 34.07
CA ARG A 5 -23.61 -12.13 32.80
C ARG A 5 -24.73 -12.49 31.83
N LYS A 6 -25.47 -11.49 31.36
CA LYS A 6 -26.39 -11.66 30.24
C LYS A 6 -25.55 -12.13 29.06
N ARG A 7 -25.80 -13.35 28.58
CA ARG A 7 -25.37 -13.75 27.23
C ARG A 7 -25.95 -12.73 26.24
N PRO A 8 -25.24 -12.35 25.18
CA PRO A 8 -25.84 -11.59 24.09
C PRO A 8 -27.07 -12.36 23.57
N PRO A 9 -28.03 -11.68 22.89
CA PRO A 9 -29.17 -12.36 22.30
C PRO A 9 -28.65 -13.51 21.43
N GLN A 10 -29.21 -14.71 21.60
CA GLN A 10 -28.91 -15.81 20.67
C GLN A 10 -29.55 -15.44 19.34
N ASP A 11 -28.77 -14.87 18.44
CA ASP A 11 -29.22 -14.64 17.07
C ASP A 11 -29.47 -16.01 16.43
N SER A 12 -30.67 -16.17 15.88
CA SER A 12 -31.05 -17.37 15.14
C SER A 12 -30.28 -17.44 13.82
N VAL A 13 -30.08 -18.64 13.27
CA VAL A 13 -29.47 -18.81 11.93
C VAL A 13 -30.15 -17.92 10.89
N ASP A 14 -31.49 -17.84 10.89
CA ASP A 14 -32.22 -17.03 9.91
C ASP A 14 -31.96 -15.52 10.07
N SER A 15 -31.79 -15.03 11.30
CA SER A 15 -31.42 -13.63 11.53
C SER A 15 -29.98 -13.34 11.14
N ILE A 16 -29.08 -14.31 11.30
CA ILE A 16 -27.67 -14.19 10.89
C ILE A 16 -27.59 -14.14 9.36
N LEU A 17 -28.20 -15.10 8.66
CA LEU A 17 -28.24 -15.13 7.19
C LEU A 17 -28.89 -13.87 6.62
N LEU A 18 -29.96 -13.37 7.25
CA LEU A 18 -30.59 -12.11 6.86
C LEU A 18 -29.70 -10.89 7.10
N ALA A 19 -28.92 -10.89 8.19
CA ALA A 19 -27.97 -9.82 8.47
C ALA A 19 -26.85 -9.81 7.43
N ILE A 20 -26.20 -10.95 7.18
CA ILE A 20 -25.10 -11.11 6.21
C ILE A 20 -25.57 -10.76 4.79
N SER A 21 -26.78 -11.18 4.39
CA SER A 21 -27.30 -10.91 3.05
C SER A 21 -27.77 -9.47 2.81
N ARG A 22 -27.96 -8.64 3.84
CA ARG A 22 -28.58 -7.30 3.68
C ARG A 22 -27.76 -6.14 4.23
N ARG A 23 -26.70 -6.42 4.98
CA ARG A 23 -25.88 -5.38 5.60
C ARG A 23 -24.51 -5.40 4.93
N ASP A 24 -24.23 -4.32 4.20
CA ASP A 24 -22.95 -4.15 3.52
C ASP A 24 -21.81 -3.82 4.50
N ASN A 25 -22.12 -3.46 5.75
CA ASN A 25 -21.18 -3.11 6.81
C ASN A 25 -21.56 -3.84 8.12
N ILE A 26 -21.13 -5.08 8.27
CA ILE A 26 -21.14 -5.81 9.55
C ILE A 26 -19.77 -5.65 10.17
N ASP A 27 -19.73 -5.27 11.44
CA ASP A 27 -18.50 -5.17 12.21
C ASP A 27 -17.77 -6.53 12.31
N PRO A 28 -16.43 -6.61 12.15
CA PRO A 28 -15.70 -7.89 12.09
C PRO A 28 -15.89 -8.80 13.31
N ASP A 29 -15.94 -8.23 14.52
CA ASP A 29 -16.20 -9.02 15.74
C ASP A 29 -17.61 -9.65 15.69
N THR A 30 -18.57 -8.91 15.14
CA THR A 30 -19.94 -9.39 14.94
C THR A 30 -20.02 -10.46 13.86
N LEU A 31 -19.28 -10.31 12.76
CA LEU A 31 -19.23 -11.28 11.67
C LEU A 31 -18.55 -12.58 12.12
N SER A 32 -17.43 -12.49 12.83
CA SER A 32 -16.76 -13.65 13.45
C SER A 32 -17.71 -14.39 14.40
N HIS A 33 -18.46 -13.67 15.25
CA HIS A 33 -19.49 -14.28 16.09
C HIS A 33 -20.61 -14.95 15.28
N TYR A 34 -20.96 -14.41 14.10
CA TYR A 34 -21.92 -15.05 13.21
C TYR A 34 -21.38 -16.35 12.61
N PHE A 35 -20.11 -16.38 12.19
CA PHE A 35 -19.47 -17.60 11.69
C PHE A 35 -19.35 -18.67 12.77
N ASP A 36 -18.87 -18.32 13.97
CA ASP A 36 -18.83 -19.24 15.12
C ASP A 36 -20.20 -19.87 15.37
N ARG A 37 -21.27 -19.06 15.29
CA ARG A 37 -22.62 -19.52 15.53
C ARG A 37 -23.18 -20.38 14.40
N LEU A 38 -22.82 -20.09 13.16
CA LEU A 38 -23.19 -20.91 12.00
C LEU A 38 -22.45 -22.24 12.01
N ASP A 39 -21.18 -22.26 12.42
CA ASP A 39 -20.37 -23.46 12.58
C ASP A 39 -20.96 -24.41 13.63
N GLU A 40 -21.36 -23.87 14.79
CA GLU A 40 -22.05 -24.62 15.86
C GLU A 40 -23.30 -25.38 15.38
N GLU A 41 -24.02 -24.85 14.37
CA GLU A 41 -25.24 -25.44 13.81
C GLU A 41 -25.06 -25.92 12.37
N TRP A 42 -23.82 -26.03 11.87
CA TRP A 42 -23.53 -26.28 10.46
C TRP A 42 -24.20 -27.56 9.96
N THR A 43 -23.93 -28.66 10.67
CA THR A 43 -24.50 -29.99 10.40
C THR A 43 -25.94 -30.17 10.89
N ASP A 44 -26.44 -29.27 11.74
CA ASP A 44 -27.78 -29.30 12.32
C ASP A 44 -28.80 -28.44 11.52
N GLY A 45 -28.45 -28.08 10.28
CA GLY A 45 -29.34 -27.46 9.29
C GLY A 45 -28.96 -26.03 8.88
N ALA A 46 -27.91 -25.43 9.44
CA ALA A 46 -27.42 -24.15 8.94
C ALA A 46 -26.86 -24.27 7.52
N ARG A 47 -26.16 -25.38 7.21
CA ARG A 47 -25.69 -25.69 5.85
C ARG A 47 -26.82 -25.71 4.82
N ASP A 48 -27.89 -26.44 5.09
CA ASP A 48 -29.06 -26.51 4.20
C ASP A 48 -29.66 -25.13 3.91
N LYS A 49 -29.69 -24.26 4.92
CA LYS A 49 -30.19 -22.89 4.78
C LYS A 49 -29.26 -22.02 3.94
N VAL A 50 -27.95 -22.19 4.06
CA VAL A 50 -26.95 -21.51 3.22
C VAL A 50 -27.08 -21.99 1.77
N LEU A 51 -27.20 -23.29 1.53
CA LEU A 51 -27.44 -23.83 0.18
C LEU A 51 -28.79 -23.36 -0.39
N HIS A 52 -29.79 -23.13 0.45
CA HIS A 52 -31.06 -22.54 0.02
C HIS A 52 -30.91 -21.11 -0.49
N LEU A 53 -29.97 -20.31 0.06
CA LEU A 53 -29.70 -18.96 -0.44
C LEU A 53 -29.25 -18.97 -1.91
N LEU A 54 -28.46 -19.97 -2.32
CA LEU A 54 -28.02 -20.15 -3.70
C LEU A 54 -29.17 -20.47 -4.66
N ARG A 55 -30.27 -21.06 -4.15
CA ARG A 55 -31.48 -21.34 -4.95
C ARG A 55 -32.39 -20.13 -5.10
N THR A 56 -32.11 -19.01 -4.44
CA THR A 56 -32.87 -17.78 -4.60
C THR A 56 -32.45 -17.02 -5.88
N HIS A 57 -33.27 -16.06 -6.30
CA HIS A 57 -32.92 -15.14 -7.40
C HIS A 57 -32.24 -13.85 -6.91
N ASP A 58 -31.70 -13.84 -5.70
CA ASP A 58 -31.12 -12.67 -5.06
C ASP A 58 -29.58 -12.73 -5.08
N ALA A 59 -28.95 -11.76 -5.72
CA ALA A 59 -27.50 -11.68 -5.82
C ALA A 59 -26.83 -11.47 -4.45
N ALA A 60 -27.48 -10.73 -3.55
CA ALA A 60 -26.94 -10.50 -2.20
C ALA A 60 -27.00 -11.79 -1.36
N ALA A 61 -28.02 -12.62 -1.58
CA ALA A 61 -28.11 -13.95 -0.98
C ALA A 61 -27.03 -14.89 -1.52
N HIS A 62 -26.70 -14.83 -2.82
CA HIS A 62 -25.60 -15.60 -3.41
C HIS A 62 -24.24 -15.19 -2.82
N ALA A 63 -23.97 -13.89 -2.72
CA ALA A 63 -22.74 -13.37 -2.13
C ALA A 63 -22.58 -13.80 -0.66
N ALA A 64 -23.65 -13.67 0.14
CA ALA A 64 -23.66 -14.14 1.52
C ALA A 64 -23.41 -15.66 1.63
N ALA A 65 -24.00 -16.45 0.72
CA ALA A 65 -23.79 -17.89 0.71
C ALA A 65 -22.33 -18.26 0.43
N VAL A 66 -21.70 -17.62 -0.56
CA VAL A 66 -20.29 -17.84 -0.89
C VAL A 66 -19.38 -17.43 0.26
N LEU A 67 -19.61 -16.26 0.86
CA LEU A 67 -18.84 -15.81 2.01
C LEU A 67 -18.87 -16.84 3.16
N ILE A 68 -20.05 -17.36 3.47
CA ILE A 68 -20.20 -18.38 4.53
C ILE A 68 -19.57 -19.71 4.12
N LEU A 69 -19.74 -20.14 2.87
CA LEU A 69 -19.17 -21.40 2.38
C LEU A 69 -17.65 -21.35 2.32
N SER A 70 -17.04 -20.25 1.88
CA SER A 70 -15.59 -20.09 1.91
C SER A 70 -15.00 -20.20 3.31
N GLU A 71 -15.71 -19.70 4.34
CA GLU A 71 -15.22 -19.76 5.72
C GLU A 71 -15.49 -21.11 6.40
N LEU A 72 -16.65 -21.73 6.14
CA LEU A 72 -17.13 -22.87 6.92
C LEU A 72 -17.16 -24.21 6.17
N ALA A 73 -17.18 -24.21 4.83
CA ALA A 73 -17.25 -25.45 4.08
C ALA A 73 -15.92 -26.21 4.18
N THR A 74 -16.02 -27.54 4.22
CA THR A 74 -14.87 -28.45 4.28
C THR A 74 -14.97 -29.49 3.16
N ASP A 75 -13.92 -30.29 2.95
CA ASP A 75 -13.94 -31.40 1.98
C ASP A 75 -15.15 -32.35 2.12
N PHE A 76 -15.76 -32.42 3.32
CA PHE A 76 -16.97 -33.20 3.55
C PHE A 76 -18.23 -32.63 2.88
N ASP A 77 -18.22 -31.34 2.54
CA ASP A 77 -19.30 -30.63 1.87
C ASP A 77 -19.15 -30.66 0.33
N LEU A 78 -18.00 -31.13 -0.18
CA LEU A 78 -17.65 -31.10 -1.60
C LEU A 78 -18.70 -31.83 -2.46
N GLU A 79 -19.04 -33.06 -2.11
CA GLU A 79 -20.00 -33.89 -2.86
C GLU A 79 -21.37 -33.20 -2.95
N GLU A 80 -21.80 -32.51 -1.89
CA GLU A 80 -23.09 -31.81 -1.86
C GLU A 80 -23.08 -30.52 -2.70
N LEU A 81 -21.95 -29.81 -2.74
CA LEU A 81 -21.77 -28.66 -3.62
C LEU A 81 -21.69 -29.07 -5.10
N GLU A 82 -21.01 -30.17 -5.40
CA GLU A 82 -20.96 -30.76 -6.75
C GLU A 82 -22.33 -31.23 -7.22
N ASP A 83 -23.11 -31.88 -6.34
CA ASP A 83 -24.50 -32.26 -6.60
C ASP A 83 -25.38 -31.03 -6.88
N LEU A 84 -25.17 -29.93 -6.16
CA LEU A 84 -25.88 -28.67 -6.39
C LEU A 84 -25.54 -28.07 -7.76
N VAL A 85 -24.28 -28.12 -8.19
CA VAL A 85 -23.88 -27.69 -9.53
C VAL A 85 -24.48 -28.58 -10.61
N ALA A 86 -24.53 -29.90 -10.38
CA ALA A 86 -25.11 -30.86 -11.31
C ALA A 86 -26.64 -30.76 -11.43
N ASP A 87 -27.32 -30.18 -10.42
CA ASP A 87 -28.77 -30.01 -10.42
C ASP A 87 -29.23 -29.03 -11.53
N PRO A 88 -30.01 -29.48 -12.54
CA PRO A 88 -30.48 -28.61 -13.62
C PRO A 88 -31.49 -27.56 -13.16
N THR A 89 -32.09 -27.71 -11.98
CA THR A 89 -33.05 -26.74 -11.42
C THR A 89 -32.36 -25.54 -10.77
N VAL A 90 -31.08 -25.67 -10.45
CA VAL A 90 -30.27 -24.56 -9.94
C VAL A 90 -29.90 -23.62 -11.08
N SER A 91 -30.04 -22.32 -10.84
CA SER A 91 -29.70 -21.31 -11.85
C SER A 91 -28.21 -21.32 -12.18
N ASP A 92 -27.88 -21.10 -13.45
CA ASP A 92 -26.48 -21.05 -13.90
C ASP A 92 -25.65 -20.02 -13.15
N MET A 93 -26.28 -18.92 -12.73
CA MET A 93 -25.61 -17.90 -11.92
C MET A 93 -25.20 -18.42 -10.54
N ALA A 94 -26.06 -19.19 -9.89
CA ALA A 94 -25.73 -19.82 -8.60
C ALA A 94 -24.58 -20.83 -8.76
N LYS A 95 -24.58 -21.60 -9.86
CA LYS A 95 -23.48 -22.53 -10.20
C LYS A 95 -22.16 -21.78 -10.39
N LEU A 96 -22.17 -20.70 -11.18
CA LEU A 96 -20.98 -19.87 -11.42
C LEU A 96 -20.46 -19.19 -10.15
N THR A 97 -21.36 -18.79 -9.25
CA THR A 97 -20.98 -18.13 -8.00
C THR A 97 -20.25 -19.08 -7.04
N LEU A 98 -20.42 -20.40 -7.18
CA LEU A 98 -19.69 -21.41 -6.41
C LEU A 98 -18.27 -21.71 -6.90
N ALA A 99 -17.88 -21.23 -8.09
CA ALA A 99 -16.57 -21.55 -8.67
C ALA A 99 -15.37 -21.26 -7.73
N PRO A 100 -15.32 -20.14 -6.98
CA PRO A 100 -14.23 -19.89 -6.04
C PRO A 100 -14.17 -20.91 -4.90
N VAL A 101 -15.32 -21.26 -4.30
CA VAL A 101 -15.42 -22.23 -3.21
C VAL A 101 -14.97 -23.61 -3.69
N LEU A 102 -15.47 -24.05 -4.86
CA LEU A 102 -15.09 -25.34 -5.45
C LEU A 102 -13.60 -25.39 -5.78
N LYS A 103 -13.02 -24.26 -6.22
CA LYS A 103 -11.59 -24.18 -6.53
C LYS A 103 -10.72 -24.27 -5.28
N GLU A 104 -11.13 -23.63 -4.19
CA GLU A 104 -10.45 -23.70 -2.90
C GLU A 104 -10.48 -25.13 -2.32
N MET A 105 -11.53 -25.87 -2.63
CA MET A 105 -11.71 -27.28 -2.27
C MET A 105 -11.09 -28.27 -3.29
N ASP A 106 -10.26 -27.78 -4.22
CA ASP A 106 -9.59 -28.58 -5.26
C ASP A 106 -10.56 -29.45 -6.12
N SER A 107 -11.79 -28.98 -6.34
CA SER A 107 -12.77 -29.69 -7.18
C SER A 107 -12.42 -29.61 -8.67
N ASP A 108 -12.50 -30.77 -9.35
CA ASP A 108 -12.37 -30.84 -10.82
C ASP A 108 -13.49 -30.07 -11.55
N MET A 109 -14.61 -29.77 -10.88
CA MET A 109 -15.71 -28.98 -11.45
C MET A 109 -15.42 -27.48 -11.45
N ALA A 110 -14.45 -26.98 -10.68
CA ALA A 110 -14.21 -25.54 -10.52
C ALA A 110 -13.60 -24.85 -11.75
N ASP A 111 -12.92 -25.60 -12.61
CA ASP A 111 -12.28 -25.11 -13.83
C ASP A 111 -13.24 -25.20 -15.04
N ASP A 112 -12.83 -25.89 -16.12
CA ASP A 112 -13.62 -26.01 -17.34
C ASP A 112 -14.85 -26.91 -17.16
N GLY A 113 -14.86 -27.76 -16.12
CA GLY A 113 -15.93 -28.71 -15.81
C GLY A 113 -17.27 -28.03 -15.53
N LEU A 114 -17.27 -26.85 -14.89
CA LEU A 114 -18.49 -26.13 -14.52
C LEU A 114 -19.37 -25.82 -15.74
N ILE A 115 -18.74 -25.53 -16.87
CA ILE A 115 -19.41 -25.12 -18.11
C ILE A 115 -20.32 -26.23 -18.62
N GLU A 116 -19.96 -27.50 -18.41
CA GLU A 116 -20.74 -28.66 -18.85
C GLU A 116 -22.09 -28.79 -18.12
N TYR A 117 -22.21 -28.16 -16.95
CA TYR A 117 -23.40 -28.21 -16.09
C TYR A 117 -24.27 -26.94 -16.16
N LEU A 118 -23.89 -25.95 -16.96
CA LEU A 118 -24.71 -24.75 -17.20
C LEU A 118 -25.86 -25.10 -18.17
N ASN A 119 -27.06 -24.64 -17.85
CA ASN A 119 -28.24 -24.82 -18.69
C ASN A 119 -28.16 -23.97 -19.97
N ASP A 120 -27.67 -22.74 -19.85
CA ASP A 120 -27.38 -21.80 -20.94
C ASP A 120 -26.01 -21.14 -20.69
N PRO A 121 -24.91 -21.81 -21.08
CA PRO A 121 -23.57 -21.30 -20.82
C PRO A 121 -23.30 -19.94 -21.48
N GLU A 122 -23.90 -19.67 -22.65
CA GLU A 122 -23.69 -18.39 -23.34
C GLU A 122 -24.35 -17.24 -22.56
N ALA A 123 -25.61 -17.39 -22.15
CA ALA A 123 -26.30 -16.38 -21.35
C ALA A 123 -25.65 -16.19 -19.98
N ALA A 124 -25.24 -17.29 -19.33
CA ALA A 124 -24.59 -17.24 -18.02
C ALA A 124 -23.25 -16.48 -18.07
N MET A 125 -22.45 -16.73 -19.11
CA MET A 125 -21.20 -16.01 -19.32
C MET A 125 -21.44 -14.52 -19.62
N GLN A 126 -22.45 -14.17 -20.40
CA GLN A 126 -22.83 -12.76 -20.64
C GLN A 126 -23.29 -12.06 -19.36
N GLN A 127 -24.03 -12.74 -18.48
CA GLN A 127 -24.45 -12.19 -17.19
C GLN A 127 -23.27 -11.97 -16.24
N MET A 128 -22.32 -12.92 -16.18
CA MET A 128 -21.10 -12.77 -15.38
C MET A 128 -20.27 -11.58 -15.86
N GLN A 129 -20.14 -11.43 -17.17
CA GLN A 129 -19.48 -10.31 -17.82
C GLN A 129 -20.12 -8.96 -17.45
N MET A 130 -21.45 -8.87 -17.47
CA MET A 130 -22.17 -7.66 -17.05
C MET A 130 -21.95 -7.35 -15.56
N ARG A 131 -21.99 -8.36 -14.68
CA ARG A 131 -21.71 -8.19 -13.25
C ARG A 131 -20.30 -7.68 -12.99
N LEU A 132 -19.30 -8.22 -13.68
CA LEU A 132 -17.92 -7.76 -13.60
C LEU A 132 -17.83 -6.27 -13.94
N LEU A 133 -18.46 -5.84 -15.03
CA LEU A 133 -18.52 -4.43 -15.44
C LEU A 133 -19.34 -3.56 -14.49
N GLU A 134 -20.37 -4.10 -13.82
CA GLU A 134 -21.10 -3.42 -12.75
C GLU A 134 -20.22 -3.13 -11.54
N VAL A 135 -19.46 -4.11 -11.04
CA VAL A 135 -18.52 -3.94 -9.93
C VAL A 135 -17.48 -2.86 -10.26
N ILE A 136 -16.93 -2.89 -11.47
CA ILE A 136 -15.97 -1.88 -11.96
C ILE A 136 -16.57 -0.47 -12.02
N GLY A 137 -17.86 -0.37 -12.37
CA GLY A 137 -18.56 0.90 -12.43
C GLY A 137 -18.86 1.52 -11.07
N GLN A 138 -18.69 0.77 -9.98
CA GLN A 138 -19.00 1.23 -8.63
C GLN A 138 -17.84 1.97 -7.98
N SER A 139 -16.61 1.43 -8.06
CA SER A 139 -15.45 2.02 -7.38
C SER A 139 -14.11 1.59 -7.98
N GLU A 140 -13.08 2.39 -7.72
CA GLU A 140 -11.67 2.10 -8.03
C GLU A 140 -11.17 0.86 -7.27
N MET A 141 -11.74 0.57 -6.09
CA MET A 141 -11.45 -0.66 -5.36
C MET A 141 -11.92 -1.90 -6.13
N GLY A 142 -13.10 -1.83 -6.77
CA GLY A 142 -13.57 -2.90 -7.65
C GLY A 142 -12.64 -3.11 -8.84
N VAL A 143 -12.11 -2.03 -9.42
CA VAL A 143 -11.09 -2.07 -10.49
C VAL A 143 -9.81 -2.74 -10.00
N GLU A 144 -9.35 -2.40 -8.79
CA GLU A 144 -8.12 -2.91 -8.19
C GLU A 144 -8.17 -4.42 -7.99
N SER A 145 -9.20 -4.91 -7.29
CA SER A 145 -9.43 -6.34 -7.05
C SER A 145 -9.43 -7.16 -8.35
N ILE A 146 -10.16 -6.70 -9.37
CA ILE A 146 -10.25 -7.41 -10.65
C ILE A 146 -8.90 -7.37 -11.41
N LEU A 147 -8.15 -6.27 -11.33
CA LEU A 147 -6.87 -6.17 -12.01
C LEU A 147 -5.79 -7.05 -11.39
N GLU A 148 -5.80 -7.27 -10.07
CA GLU A 148 -4.89 -8.21 -9.41
C GLU A 148 -5.07 -9.63 -9.98
N ASP A 149 -6.31 -10.08 -10.10
CA ASP A 149 -6.64 -11.35 -10.74
C ASP A 149 -6.13 -11.42 -12.18
N ILE A 150 -6.39 -10.38 -12.99
CA ILE A 150 -5.95 -10.30 -14.39
C ILE A 150 -4.42 -10.34 -14.51
N LEU A 151 -3.71 -9.73 -13.57
CA LEU A 151 -2.25 -9.70 -13.55
C LEU A 151 -1.63 -11.05 -13.14
N SER A 152 -2.37 -11.90 -12.44
CA SER A 152 -1.98 -13.28 -12.15
C SER A 152 -2.16 -14.21 -13.36
N MET A 153 -3.02 -13.85 -14.32
CA MET A 153 -3.33 -14.70 -15.48
C MET A 153 -2.14 -14.87 -16.44
N PRO A 154 -2.03 -16.04 -17.11
CA PRO A 154 -1.11 -16.24 -18.23
C PRO A 154 -1.31 -15.19 -19.34
N LEU A 155 -0.24 -14.90 -20.08
CA LEU A 155 -0.21 -13.84 -21.09
C LEU A 155 -1.31 -13.99 -22.15
N GLU A 156 -1.55 -15.21 -22.63
CA GLU A 156 -2.57 -15.52 -23.63
C GLU A 156 -3.97 -15.21 -23.11
N ARG A 157 -4.28 -15.64 -21.87
CA ARG A 157 -5.58 -15.38 -21.23
C ARG A 157 -5.80 -13.89 -21.00
N ARG A 158 -4.75 -13.16 -20.58
CA ARG A 158 -4.80 -11.71 -20.42
C ARG A 158 -5.09 -10.99 -21.73
N LEU A 159 -4.48 -11.41 -22.84
CA LEU A 159 -4.73 -10.84 -24.16
C LEU A 159 -6.17 -11.11 -24.63
N SER A 160 -6.68 -12.32 -24.41
CA SER A 160 -8.07 -12.66 -24.71
C SER A 160 -9.04 -11.79 -23.90
N PHE A 161 -8.74 -11.57 -22.62
CA PHE A 161 -9.55 -10.72 -21.74
C PHE A 161 -9.55 -9.25 -22.20
N ILE A 162 -8.39 -8.70 -22.55
CA ILE A 162 -8.28 -7.34 -23.13
C ILE A 162 -9.10 -7.22 -24.42
N ASN A 163 -9.02 -8.21 -25.31
CA ASN A 163 -9.80 -8.22 -26.53
C ASN A 163 -11.31 -8.32 -26.25
N TRP A 164 -11.71 -9.12 -25.26
CA TRP A 164 -13.10 -9.18 -24.83
C TRP A 164 -13.59 -7.81 -24.32
N LEU A 165 -12.82 -7.14 -23.46
CA LEU A 165 -13.14 -5.79 -22.98
C LEU A 165 -13.35 -4.79 -24.13
N GLY A 166 -12.49 -4.81 -25.16
CA GLY A 166 -12.63 -3.96 -26.34
C GLY A 166 -13.92 -4.18 -27.13
N ASN A 167 -14.43 -5.41 -27.13
CA ASN A 167 -15.66 -5.80 -27.82
C ASN A 167 -16.91 -5.80 -26.92
N SER A 168 -16.78 -5.39 -25.65
CA SER A 168 -17.90 -5.40 -24.68
C SER A 168 -18.99 -4.39 -25.00
N HIS A 169 -18.69 -3.38 -25.84
CA HIS A 169 -19.56 -2.23 -26.10
C HIS A 169 -20.00 -1.50 -24.81
N ASP A 170 -19.19 -1.56 -23.75
CA ASP A 170 -19.45 -0.92 -22.47
C ASP A 170 -18.34 0.08 -22.11
N PRO A 171 -18.67 1.36 -21.81
CA PRO A 171 -17.67 2.35 -21.46
C PRO A 171 -16.92 2.05 -20.15
N ARG A 172 -17.48 1.23 -19.25
CA ARG A 172 -16.85 0.82 -17.99
C ARG A 172 -15.63 -0.07 -18.22
N ALA A 173 -15.54 -0.73 -19.37
CA ALA A 173 -14.36 -1.52 -19.75
C ALA A 173 -13.09 -0.66 -19.81
N ALA A 174 -13.21 0.64 -20.12
CA ALA A 174 -12.07 1.55 -20.14
C ALA A 174 -11.39 1.68 -18.76
N SER A 175 -12.14 1.54 -17.66
CA SER A 175 -11.61 1.63 -16.29
C SER A 175 -10.65 0.50 -15.95
N LEU A 176 -10.79 -0.70 -16.56
CA LEU A 176 -9.79 -1.78 -16.47
C LEU A 176 -8.66 -1.62 -17.49
N LEU A 177 -8.96 -1.15 -18.70
CA LEU A 177 -7.99 -1.04 -19.78
C LEU A 177 -6.94 0.04 -19.51
N ILE A 178 -7.35 1.22 -19.01
CA ILE A 178 -6.46 2.37 -18.84
C ILE A 178 -5.28 2.07 -17.89
N PRO A 179 -5.46 1.46 -16.71
CA PRO A 179 -4.35 1.09 -15.84
C PRO A 179 -3.33 0.16 -16.50
N LEU A 180 -3.79 -0.72 -17.41
CA LEU A 180 -2.93 -1.67 -18.14
C LEU A 180 -2.05 -1.00 -19.23
N LEU A 181 -2.20 0.31 -19.46
CA LEU A 181 -1.26 1.08 -20.28
C LEU A 181 0.09 1.30 -19.58
N GLU A 182 0.14 1.16 -18.26
CA GLU A 182 1.33 1.40 -17.45
C GLU A 182 2.00 0.10 -16.97
N ASN A 183 3.33 0.10 -16.90
CA ASN A 183 4.14 -0.99 -16.35
C ASN A 183 3.91 -2.38 -16.97
N GLN A 184 3.28 -2.43 -18.15
CA GLN A 184 3.06 -3.65 -18.92
C GLN A 184 4.08 -3.82 -20.05
N THR A 185 4.15 -5.04 -20.58
CA THR A 185 4.95 -5.30 -21.78
C THR A 185 4.36 -4.57 -22.99
N SER A 186 5.20 -4.22 -23.97
CA SER A 186 4.73 -3.55 -25.19
C SER A 186 3.62 -4.33 -25.90
N LYS A 187 3.61 -5.67 -25.81
CA LYS A 187 2.55 -6.50 -26.40
C LYS A 187 1.19 -6.24 -25.75
N ILE A 188 1.14 -6.17 -24.42
CA ILE A 188 -0.08 -5.84 -23.67
C ILE A 188 -0.50 -4.40 -23.95
N VAL A 189 0.42 -3.44 -23.87
CA VAL A 189 0.10 -2.02 -24.10
C VAL A 189 -0.51 -1.79 -25.48
N LEU A 190 0.02 -2.43 -26.53
CA LEU A 190 -0.54 -2.32 -27.88
C LEU A 190 -1.94 -2.93 -27.96
N ALA A 191 -2.17 -4.11 -27.37
CA ALA A 191 -3.50 -4.73 -27.32
C ALA A 191 -4.51 -3.87 -26.54
N VAL A 192 -4.08 -3.21 -25.47
CA VAL A 192 -4.93 -2.28 -24.71
C VAL A 192 -5.28 -1.05 -25.55
N ILE A 193 -4.32 -0.49 -26.31
CA ILE A 193 -4.61 0.62 -27.23
C ILE A 193 -5.64 0.19 -28.30
N ASP A 194 -5.50 -1.03 -28.85
CA ASP A 194 -6.48 -1.57 -29.80
C ASP A 194 -7.86 -1.75 -29.17
N ALA A 195 -7.95 -2.29 -27.95
CA ALA A 195 -9.20 -2.45 -27.23
C ALA A 195 -9.88 -1.10 -26.92
N LEU A 196 -9.10 -0.11 -26.51
CA LEU A 196 -9.60 1.26 -26.30
C LEU A 196 -10.07 1.92 -27.61
N GLU A 197 -9.41 1.64 -28.74
CA GLU A 197 -9.87 2.06 -30.07
C GLU A 197 -11.20 1.38 -30.45
N GLN A 198 -11.36 0.08 -30.16
CA GLN A 198 -12.57 -0.70 -30.44
C GLN A 198 -13.79 -0.19 -29.65
N LEU A 199 -13.58 0.26 -28.40
CA LEU A 199 -14.63 0.93 -27.63
C LEU A 199 -15.10 2.21 -28.32
N GLY A 200 -14.25 2.89 -29.09
CA GLY A 200 -14.68 4.02 -29.92
C GLY A 200 -15.27 5.19 -29.13
N GLU A 201 -16.38 5.75 -29.63
CA GLU A 201 -17.01 6.96 -29.09
C GLU A 201 -17.54 6.78 -27.67
N ILE A 202 -18.05 5.58 -27.31
CA ILE A 202 -18.69 5.35 -26.00
C ILE A 202 -17.73 5.56 -24.83
N ALA A 203 -16.44 5.28 -25.02
CA ALA A 203 -15.40 5.44 -24.01
C ALA A 203 -14.47 6.63 -24.28
N SER A 204 -14.74 7.45 -25.31
CA SER A 204 -13.85 8.53 -25.77
C SER A 204 -13.45 9.50 -24.67
N HIS A 205 -14.36 9.81 -23.75
CA HIS A 205 -14.12 10.68 -22.58
C HIS A 205 -13.01 10.17 -21.65
N GLN A 206 -12.83 8.86 -21.54
CA GLN A 206 -11.79 8.24 -20.71
C GLN A 206 -10.54 7.91 -21.54
N THR A 207 -10.75 7.40 -22.76
CA THR A 207 -9.67 6.95 -23.65
C THR A 207 -8.78 8.09 -24.12
N ILE A 208 -9.36 9.24 -24.53
CA ILE A 208 -8.59 10.35 -25.09
C ILE A 208 -7.57 10.91 -24.08
N PRO A 209 -7.95 11.28 -22.84
CA PRO A 209 -6.99 11.70 -21.82
C PRO A 209 -5.90 10.65 -21.55
N ALA A 210 -6.28 9.37 -21.48
CA ALA A 210 -5.34 8.29 -21.21
C ALA A 210 -4.28 8.12 -22.31
N LEU A 211 -4.70 8.18 -23.59
CA LEU A 211 -3.76 8.12 -24.73
C LEU A 211 -2.86 9.35 -24.79
N ASN A 212 -3.39 10.54 -24.54
CA ASN A 212 -2.61 11.78 -24.45
C ASN A 212 -1.53 11.69 -23.37
N TYR A 213 -1.91 11.20 -22.18
CA TYR A 213 -0.97 10.94 -21.09
C TYR A 213 0.13 9.93 -21.50
N LEU A 214 -0.25 8.81 -22.12
CA LEU A 214 0.71 7.79 -22.59
C LEU A 214 1.71 8.37 -23.61
N ILE A 215 1.23 9.21 -24.53
CA ILE A 215 2.07 9.85 -25.56
C ILE A 215 3.10 10.80 -24.91
N ALA A 216 2.68 11.55 -23.88
CA ALA A 216 3.57 12.44 -23.14
C ALA A 216 4.64 11.67 -22.37
N HIS A 217 4.25 10.63 -21.62
CA HIS A 217 5.11 10.02 -20.59
C HIS A 217 5.87 8.76 -21.02
N SER A 218 5.43 8.07 -22.07
CA SER A 218 6.11 6.86 -22.57
C SER A 218 7.53 7.18 -23.05
N SER A 219 8.46 6.25 -22.92
CA SER A 219 9.78 6.33 -23.58
C SER A 219 9.83 5.49 -24.87
N ASN A 220 8.83 4.64 -25.10
CA ASN A 220 8.80 3.72 -26.24
C ASN A 220 8.21 4.40 -27.49
N ARG A 221 9.05 4.63 -28.51
CA ARG A 221 8.65 5.28 -29.75
C ARG A 221 7.54 4.55 -30.51
N GLN A 222 7.55 3.21 -30.50
CA GLN A 222 6.52 2.41 -31.17
C GLN A 222 5.16 2.60 -30.50
N VAL A 223 5.12 2.51 -29.17
CA VAL A 223 3.91 2.75 -28.37
C VAL A 223 3.37 4.16 -28.61
N LYS A 224 4.23 5.20 -28.60
CA LYS A 224 3.79 6.58 -28.89
C LYS A 224 3.17 6.72 -30.28
N GLN A 225 3.79 6.12 -31.30
CA GLN A 225 3.27 6.20 -32.66
C GLN A 225 1.93 5.50 -32.78
N TYR A 226 1.79 4.34 -32.14
CA TYR A 226 0.56 3.57 -32.14
C TYR A 226 -0.58 4.31 -31.43
N ALA A 227 -0.30 4.85 -30.23
CA ALA A 227 -1.24 5.67 -29.47
C ALA A 227 -1.69 6.93 -30.24
N ARG A 228 -0.79 7.61 -30.96
CA ARG A 228 -1.14 8.75 -31.82
C ARG A 228 -2.08 8.36 -32.96
N THR A 229 -1.84 7.21 -33.58
CA THR A 229 -2.71 6.72 -34.65
C THR A 229 -4.10 6.40 -34.12
N ALA A 230 -4.20 5.69 -32.99
CA ALA A 230 -5.48 5.38 -32.34
C ALA A 230 -6.21 6.66 -31.93
N LEU A 231 -5.52 7.62 -31.29
CA LEU A 231 -6.07 8.92 -30.93
C LEU A 231 -6.60 9.70 -32.16
N GLY A 232 -5.86 9.69 -33.27
CA GLY A 232 -6.30 10.32 -34.52
C GLY A 232 -7.57 9.69 -35.10
N LYS A 233 -7.71 8.37 -35.02
CA LYS A 233 -8.95 7.69 -35.46
C LYS A 233 -10.13 7.99 -34.55
N LEU A 234 -9.92 7.95 -33.23
CA LEU A 234 -10.95 8.24 -32.23
C LEU A 234 -11.48 9.67 -32.37
N THR A 235 -10.60 10.65 -32.57
CA THR A 235 -10.98 12.05 -32.78
C THR A 235 -11.69 12.28 -34.12
N MET A 236 -11.37 11.50 -35.16
CA MET A 236 -12.10 11.54 -36.43
C MET A 236 -13.49 10.89 -36.37
N GLN A 237 -13.66 9.86 -35.55
CA GLN A 237 -14.94 9.19 -35.34
C GLN A 237 -15.85 10.05 -34.45
N SER A 238 -15.30 10.61 -33.38
CA SER A 238 -16.05 11.42 -32.40
C SER A 238 -16.51 12.77 -32.94
N ALA A 239 -17.56 13.34 -32.32
CA ALA A 239 -18.06 14.67 -32.66
C ALA A 239 -16.98 15.77 -32.49
N PRO A 240 -16.99 16.85 -33.30
CA PRO A 240 -16.09 17.98 -33.12
C PRO A 240 -16.18 18.55 -31.69
N GLY A 241 -15.02 18.75 -31.05
CA GLY A 241 -14.94 19.22 -29.66
C GLY A 241 -15.00 18.11 -28.60
N THR A 242 -15.09 16.83 -28.99
CA THR A 242 -15.06 15.71 -28.02
C THR A 242 -13.75 15.66 -27.24
N GLU A 243 -12.61 15.96 -27.86
CA GLU A 243 -11.33 16.02 -27.15
C GLU A 243 -11.33 17.11 -26.07
N ASP A 244 -11.77 18.33 -26.41
CA ASP A 244 -11.88 19.43 -25.45
C ASP A 244 -12.87 19.09 -24.32
N ALA A 245 -14.00 18.46 -24.65
CA ALA A 245 -15.00 18.04 -23.68
C ALA A 245 -14.51 16.89 -22.78
N ALA A 246 -13.75 15.93 -23.33
CA ALA A 246 -13.14 14.83 -22.59
C ALA A 246 -12.10 15.36 -21.60
N LEU A 247 -11.23 16.26 -22.04
CA LEU A 247 -10.25 16.93 -21.18
C LEU A 247 -10.96 17.78 -20.11
N ALA A 248 -12.04 18.49 -20.46
CA ALA A 248 -12.82 19.26 -19.49
C ALA A 248 -13.57 18.38 -18.48
N ALA A 249 -14.11 17.23 -18.89
CA ALA A 249 -14.79 16.29 -17.99
C ALA A 249 -13.80 15.64 -17.01
N ALA A 250 -12.61 15.25 -17.48
CA ALA A 250 -11.54 14.75 -16.63
C ALA A 250 -11.12 15.78 -15.55
N ARG A 251 -11.18 17.08 -15.87
CA ARG A 251 -10.95 18.16 -14.89
C ARG A 251 -12.05 18.27 -13.83
N GLN A 252 -13.30 18.14 -14.24
CA GLN A 252 -14.46 18.30 -13.36
C GLN A 252 -14.65 17.13 -12.38
N GLN A 253 -14.07 15.97 -12.66
CA GLN A 253 -14.09 14.80 -11.75
C GLN A 253 -13.24 14.98 -10.49
N GLN A 254 -12.49 16.07 -10.33
CA GLN A 254 -11.71 16.30 -9.12
C GLN A 254 -12.62 16.59 -7.93
N LEU A 255 -12.70 15.61 -7.04
CA LEU A 255 -13.34 15.72 -5.73
C LEU A 255 -12.74 16.86 -4.90
N GLN A 256 -13.50 17.35 -3.92
CA GLN A 256 -13.01 18.39 -3.03
C GLN A 256 -11.87 17.85 -2.15
N PHE A 257 -10.66 18.36 -2.33
CA PHE A 257 -9.51 17.97 -1.50
C PHE A 257 -9.82 18.19 -0.01
N HIS A 258 -9.51 17.18 0.81
CA HIS A 258 -9.76 17.18 2.24
C HIS A 258 -8.47 17.38 3.04
N GLU A 259 -7.54 16.42 2.95
CA GLU A 259 -6.28 16.45 3.71
C GLU A 259 -5.15 15.71 2.97
N ALA A 260 -3.91 16.15 3.21
CA ALA A 260 -2.72 15.42 2.83
C ALA A 260 -1.83 15.28 4.08
N ARG A 261 -1.34 14.07 4.31
CA ARG A 261 -0.44 13.73 5.41
C ARG A 261 0.77 12.98 4.89
N VAL A 262 1.91 13.18 5.51
CA VAL A 262 3.17 12.49 5.18
C VAL A 262 3.78 11.99 6.47
N SER A 263 4.11 10.70 6.55
CA SER A 263 4.79 10.15 7.72
C SER A 263 6.19 10.76 7.87
N HIS A 264 6.80 10.68 9.04
CA HIS A 264 8.25 10.86 9.13
C HIS A 264 8.99 9.87 8.21
N LEU A 265 10.20 10.24 7.81
CA LEU A 265 11.09 9.38 7.05
C LEU A 265 11.79 8.40 8.01
N ASP A 266 11.75 7.11 7.72
CA ASP A 266 12.44 6.10 8.54
C ASP A 266 13.95 6.02 8.24
N GLY A 267 14.68 5.23 9.04
CA GLY A 267 16.11 5.00 8.88
C GLY A 267 16.53 4.30 7.58
N VAL A 268 15.62 3.58 6.91
CA VAL A 268 15.88 2.89 5.62
C VAL A 268 15.41 3.72 4.42
N GLY A 269 14.82 4.90 4.66
CA GLY A 269 14.38 5.88 3.68
C GLY A 269 12.95 5.67 3.18
N SER A 270 12.12 4.91 3.88
CA SER A 270 10.70 4.75 3.58
C SER A 270 9.85 5.85 4.22
N GLN A 271 8.76 6.18 3.54
CA GLN A 271 7.79 7.17 3.99
C GLN A 271 6.42 6.92 3.32
N MET A 272 5.37 7.11 4.10
CA MET A 272 3.97 6.99 3.67
C MET A 272 3.42 8.38 3.33
N ILE A 273 2.70 8.48 2.21
CA ILE A 273 2.01 9.70 1.77
C ILE A 273 0.53 9.37 1.67
N MET A 274 -0.29 10.06 2.44
CA MET A 274 -1.74 9.85 2.52
C MET A 274 -2.45 11.08 1.95
N LEU A 275 -3.32 10.87 0.98
CA LEU A 275 -4.12 11.92 0.35
C LEU A 275 -5.60 11.57 0.48
N SER A 276 -6.45 12.54 0.81
CA SER A 276 -7.89 12.30 0.90
C SER A 276 -8.72 13.43 0.27
N TRP A 277 -9.87 13.03 -0.26
CA TRP A 277 -10.86 13.91 -0.89
C TRP A 277 -12.26 13.59 -0.37
N ARG A 278 -13.09 14.63 -0.28
CA ARG A 278 -14.49 14.51 0.13
C ARG A 278 -15.38 14.23 -1.07
N ARG A 279 -16.18 13.17 -0.96
CA ARG A 279 -17.23 12.76 -1.90
C ARG A 279 -18.50 13.60 -1.70
N SER A 280 -19.43 13.51 -2.64
CA SER A 280 -20.72 14.20 -2.59
C SER A 280 -21.65 13.68 -1.49
N ASP A 281 -21.49 12.43 -1.08
CA ASP A 281 -22.19 11.78 0.04
C ASP A 281 -21.63 12.16 1.42
N GLY A 282 -20.51 12.89 1.46
CA GLY A 282 -19.85 13.33 2.69
C GLY A 282 -18.75 12.39 3.20
N LEU A 283 -18.61 11.19 2.61
CA LEU A 283 -17.53 10.26 2.91
C LEU A 283 -16.21 10.73 2.30
N LEU A 284 -15.11 10.14 2.76
CA LEU A 284 -13.77 10.36 2.24
C LEU A 284 -13.37 9.23 1.30
N LYS A 285 -12.76 9.63 0.20
CA LYS A 285 -11.93 8.80 -0.68
C LYS A 285 -10.47 9.06 -0.33
N GLY A 286 -9.71 8.01 -0.05
CA GLY A 286 -8.31 8.07 0.39
C GLY A 286 -7.38 7.32 -0.56
N VAL A 287 -6.14 7.79 -0.68
CA VAL A 287 -5.06 7.11 -1.39
C VAL A 287 -3.80 7.21 -0.54
N ASN A 288 -3.15 6.06 -0.34
CA ASN A 288 -1.90 5.95 0.37
C ASN A 288 -0.82 5.46 -0.59
N VAL A 289 0.34 6.10 -0.56
CA VAL A 289 1.51 5.76 -1.38
C VAL A 289 2.69 5.53 -0.45
N LEU A 290 3.21 4.30 -0.44
CA LEU A 290 4.44 3.96 0.25
C LEU A 290 5.60 4.09 -0.73
N TYR A 291 6.57 4.93 -0.39
CA TYR A 291 7.80 5.06 -1.18
C TYR A 291 9.04 4.77 -0.34
N GLN A 292 10.13 4.40 -1.00
CA GLN A 292 11.48 4.37 -0.43
C GLN A 292 12.46 5.14 -1.32
N ASP A 293 13.30 6.00 -0.75
CA ASP A 293 14.14 6.97 -1.48
C ASP A 293 15.18 6.38 -2.47
N GLN A 294 15.51 5.09 -2.35
CA GLN A 294 16.36 4.36 -3.30
C GLN A 294 15.58 3.38 -4.19
N TRP A 295 14.33 3.07 -3.85
CA TRP A 295 13.49 2.13 -4.60
C TRP A 295 12.53 2.84 -5.54
N GLY A 296 11.94 3.94 -5.07
CA GLY A 296 10.78 4.62 -5.65
C GLY A 296 9.50 4.21 -4.93
N ILE A 297 8.39 4.22 -5.65
CA ILE A 297 7.09 3.72 -5.15
C ILE A 297 7.22 2.22 -4.91
N LYS A 298 6.97 1.80 -3.67
CA LYS A 298 6.91 0.39 -3.25
C LYS A 298 5.48 -0.12 -3.32
N ASP A 299 4.55 0.67 -2.81
CA ASP A 299 3.16 0.27 -2.68
C ASP A 299 2.21 1.45 -2.89
N CYS A 300 0.97 1.15 -3.27
CA CYS A 300 -0.11 2.10 -3.41
C CYS A 300 -1.43 1.37 -3.15
N TYR A 301 -2.27 1.93 -2.29
CA TYR A 301 -3.58 1.38 -1.98
C TYR A 301 -4.55 2.53 -1.73
N GLY A 302 -5.83 2.29 -1.99
CA GLY A 302 -6.86 3.29 -1.79
C GLY A 302 -7.99 2.84 -0.90
N THR A 303 -8.90 3.77 -0.64
CA THR A 303 -10.14 3.52 0.08
C THR A 303 -11.20 4.40 -0.56
N ASP A 304 -12.30 3.80 -1.01
CA ASP A 304 -13.34 4.54 -1.70
C ASP A 304 -14.33 5.20 -0.73
N GLU A 305 -14.57 4.57 0.41
CA GLU A 305 -15.59 4.96 1.40
C GLU A 305 -15.02 4.91 2.82
N MET A 306 -14.75 6.08 3.38
CA MET A 306 -14.25 6.21 4.74
C MET A 306 -14.95 7.35 5.46
N ASP A 307 -15.43 7.08 6.68
CA ASP A 307 -15.98 8.13 7.52
C ASP A 307 -14.88 9.12 7.95
N PRO A 308 -15.12 10.44 7.93
CA PRO A 308 -14.16 11.43 8.42
C PRO A 308 -13.67 11.19 9.86
N ASP A 309 -14.51 10.66 10.75
CA ASP A 309 -14.13 10.35 12.11
C ASP A 309 -13.21 9.11 12.14
N HIS A 310 -13.49 8.11 11.30
CA HIS A 310 -12.62 6.94 11.14
C HIS A 310 -11.24 7.33 10.57
N TRP A 311 -11.16 8.31 9.67
CA TRP A 311 -9.87 8.86 9.22
C TRP A 311 -9.04 9.45 10.36
N LEU A 312 -9.68 10.15 11.31
CA LEU A 312 -8.99 10.69 12.50
C LEU A 312 -8.52 9.57 13.44
N GLU A 313 -9.33 8.52 13.61
CA GLU A 313 -8.97 7.33 14.39
C GLU A 313 -7.78 6.60 13.76
N LEU A 314 -7.78 6.40 12.44
CA LEU A 314 -6.67 5.81 11.69
C LEU A 314 -5.38 6.61 11.94
N VAL A 315 -5.46 7.93 11.76
CA VAL A 315 -4.34 8.85 12.01
C VAL A 315 -3.82 8.72 13.45
N SER A 316 -4.73 8.69 14.43
CA SER A 316 -4.34 8.56 15.84
C SER A 316 -3.70 7.20 16.14
N SER A 317 -4.23 6.13 15.55
CA SER A 317 -3.70 4.77 15.68
C SER A 317 -2.31 4.66 15.07
N MET A 318 -2.08 5.29 13.91
CA MET A 318 -0.75 5.37 13.30
C MET A 318 0.23 6.11 14.21
N ASP A 319 -0.16 7.24 14.80
CA ASP A 319 0.68 8.00 15.73
C ASP A 319 1.01 7.14 16.98
N ASP A 320 0.05 6.41 17.54
CA ASP A 320 0.23 5.51 18.70
C ASP A 320 1.15 4.32 18.41
N GLN A 321 1.13 3.82 17.18
CA GLN A 321 2.02 2.76 16.70
C GLN A 321 3.43 3.27 16.33
N GLY A 322 3.68 4.58 16.46
CA GLY A 322 4.96 5.20 16.15
C GLY A 322 5.12 5.60 14.68
N PHE A 323 4.08 5.47 13.85
CA PHE A 323 4.03 5.94 12.45
C PHE A 323 3.54 7.39 12.34
N GLY A 324 4.09 8.25 13.19
CA GLY A 324 3.74 9.67 13.28
C GLY A 324 3.71 10.37 11.91
N SER A 325 2.65 11.15 11.64
CA SER A 325 2.52 11.87 10.36
C SER A 325 2.20 13.36 10.48
N PHE A 326 2.64 14.12 9.46
CA PHE A 326 2.56 15.57 9.38
C PHE A 326 1.50 15.96 8.36
N ARG A 327 0.61 16.88 8.74
CA ARG A 327 -0.29 17.53 7.78
C ARG A 327 0.51 18.45 6.87
N VAL A 328 0.37 18.28 5.56
CA VAL A 328 1.11 19.03 4.53
C VAL A 328 0.17 19.62 3.47
N PRO A 329 0.62 20.62 2.70
CA PRO A 329 -0.10 21.03 1.49
C PRO A 329 -0.17 19.90 0.45
N LEU A 330 -1.28 19.81 -0.29
CA LEU A 330 -1.46 18.81 -1.37
C LEU A 330 -0.28 18.79 -2.34
N GLU A 331 0.17 19.97 -2.76
CA GLU A 331 1.27 20.11 -3.73
C GLU A 331 2.59 19.54 -3.20
N PHE A 332 2.82 19.55 -1.89
CA PHE A 332 4.00 18.93 -1.29
C PHE A 332 3.90 17.39 -1.34
N GLY A 333 2.73 16.84 -1.01
CA GLY A 333 2.46 15.41 -1.15
C GLY A 333 2.63 14.93 -2.60
N ARG A 334 2.07 15.68 -3.56
CA ARG A 334 2.23 15.40 -5.00
C ARG A 334 3.67 15.47 -5.46
N ALA A 335 4.44 16.47 -5.01
CA ALA A 335 5.85 16.60 -5.35
C ALA A 335 6.68 15.40 -4.84
N LEU A 336 6.41 14.90 -3.63
CA LEU A 336 7.03 13.69 -3.12
C LEU A 336 6.69 12.45 -3.95
N ILE A 337 5.42 12.28 -4.33
CA ILE A 337 5.00 11.16 -5.18
C ILE A 337 5.65 11.25 -6.57
N ALA A 338 5.75 12.44 -7.16
CA ALA A 338 6.42 12.66 -8.44
C ALA A 338 7.92 12.32 -8.36
N GLU A 339 8.61 12.68 -7.27
CA GLU A 339 9.98 12.25 -7.03
C GLU A 339 10.09 10.72 -6.91
N ALA A 340 9.21 10.09 -6.13
CA ALA A 340 9.18 8.64 -5.96
C ALA A 340 8.94 7.92 -7.30
N HIS A 341 8.02 8.42 -8.12
CA HIS A 341 7.76 7.91 -9.46
C HIS A 341 8.98 8.06 -10.38
N ALA A 342 9.66 9.20 -10.35
CA ALA A 342 10.89 9.43 -11.10
C ALA A 342 12.02 8.48 -10.67
N ILE A 343 12.11 8.16 -9.37
CA ILE A 343 13.05 7.17 -8.84
C ILE A 343 12.70 5.78 -9.40
N SER A 344 11.44 5.33 -9.32
CA SER A 344 11.00 4.03 -9.87
C SER A 344 11.38 3.89 -11.34
N LYS A 345 11.18 4.96 -12.14
CA LYS A 345 11.55 4.99 -13.56
C LYS A 345 13.06 4.88 -13.77
N ARG A 346 13.85 5.62 -12.99
CA ARG A 346 15.33 5.59 -13.07
C ARG A 346 15.90 4.23 -12.66
N THR A 347 15.33 3.60 -11.64
CA THR A 347 15.75 2.30 -11.10
C THR A 347 15.12 1.11 -11.84
N ARG A 348 14.22 1.38 -12.81
CA ARG A 348 13.46 0.38 -13.58
C ARG A 348 12.66 -0.58 -12.69
N ARG A 349 12.17 -0.08 -11.56
CA ARG A 349 11.27 -0.82 -10.67
C ARG A 349 9.85 -0.76 -11.22
N LYS A 350 9.13 -1.87 -11.12
CA LYS A 350 7.70 -1.91 -11.42
C LYS A 350 6.96 -1.11 -10.35
N ILE A 351 6.01 -0.30 -10.78
CA ILE A 351 5.09 0.41 -9.89
C ILE A 351 3.82 -0.46 -9.76
N PRO A 352 3.20 -0.53 -8.57
CA PRO A 352 1.95 -1.25 -8.37
C PRO A 352 0.85 -0.79 -9.34
N ILE A 353 -0.03 -1.71 -9.75
CA ILE A 353 -1.14 -1.37 -10.66
C ILE A 353 -2.12 -0.38 -10.04
N ALA A 354 -2.32 -0.49 -8.72
CA ALA A 354 -3.10 0.45 -7.92
C ALA A 354 -2.70 1.90 -8.15
N TYR A 355 -1.40 2.19 -8.27
CA TYR A 355 -0.94 3.55 -8.60
C TYR A 355 -1.56 4.06 -9.91
N ALA A 356 -1.65 3.23 -10.95
CA ALA A 356 -2.20 3.63 -12.24
C ALA A 356 -3.73 3.85 -12.18
N ILE A 357 -4.42 3.11 -11.29
CA ILE A 357 -5.86 3.28 -11.01
C ILE A 357 -6.09 4.63 -10.32
N TRP A 358 -5.32 4.91 -9.27
CA TRP A 358 -5.46 6.10 -8.42
C TRP A 358 -4.75 7.35 -8.98
N ARG A 359 -3.96 7.20 -10.06
CA ARG A 359 -3.19 8.27 -10.71
C ARG A 359 -3.98 9.56 -10.94
N PRO A 360 -5.23 9.54 -11.44
CA PRO A 360 -5.99 10.77 -11.68
C PRO A 360 -6.17 11.65 -10.44
N PHE A 361 -6.24 11.04 -9.25
CA PHE A 361 -6.32 11.76 -7.97
C PHE A 361 -4.93 12.20 -7.49
N ILE A 362 -3.95 11.28 -7.57
CA ILE A 362 -2.56 11.49 -7.15
C ILE A 362 -1.93 12.64 -7.92
N GLU A 363 -1.83 12.54 -9.25
CA GLU A 363 -1.07 13.48 -10.05
C GLU A 363 -1.85 14.78 -10.32
N GLY A 364 -3.19 14.71 -10.30
CA GLY A 364 -4.05 15.82 -10.70
C GLY A 364 -3.80 16.26 -12.14
N GLU A 365 -4.34 17.41 -12.54
CA GLU A 365 -3.77 18.14 -13.68
C GLU A 365 -2.59 18.98 -13.18
N GLU A 366 -1.60 19.22 -14.05
CA GLU A 366 -0.61 20.29 -13.94
C GLU A 366 -1.33 21.67 -13.92
N THR A 367 -2.06 21.98 -12.83
CA THR A 367 -2.73 23.27 -12.63
C THR A 367 -1.74 24.37 -12.28
N SER A 368 -0.51 24.00 -11.92
CA SER A 368 0.64 24.87 -12.08
C SER A 368 0.89 25.05 -13.57
N GLY A 369 0.45 26.18 -14.13
CA GLY A 369 0.94 26.61 -15.43
C GLY A 369 2.46 26.43 -15.50
N LYS A 370 3.02 26.19 -16.69
CA LYS A 370 4.45 25.91 -16.95
C LYS A 370 5.48 26.83 -16.26
N ASP A 371 5.02 27.89 -15.58
CA ASP A 371 5.76 28.91 -14.85
C ASP A 371 5.65 28.82 -13.30
N ALA A 372 4.86 27.91 -12.71
CA ALA A 372 4.85 27.76 -11.25
C ALA A 372 6.15 27.09 -10.76
N PRO A 373 6.81 27.63 -9.73
CA PRO A 373 8.04 27.04 -9.22
C PRO A 373 7.79 25.63 -8.70
N ALA A 374 8.69 24.70 -9.03
CA ALA A 374 8.66 23.35 -8.49
C ALA A 374 8.64 23.40 -6.95
N VAL A 375 7.69 22.70 -6.33
CA VAL A 375 7.61 22.60 -4.87
C VAL A 375 8.80 21.79 -4.40
N SER A 376 9.66 22.40 -3.57
CA SER A 376 10.78 21.69 -2.98
C SER A 376 10.29 20.72 -1.90
N THR A 377 10.71 19.47 -1.99
CA THR A 377 10.41 18.42 -1.00
C THR A 377 11.43 18.36 0.14
N ARG A 378 12.47 19.20 0.08
CA ARG A 378 13.58 19.25 1.04
C ARG A 378 13.97 20.69 1.35
N LEU A 379 14.56 20.89 2.53
CA LEU A 379 15.17 22.17 2.86
C LEU A 379 16.38 22.44 1.95
N GLU A 380 16.60 23.71 1.64
CA GLU A 380 17.85 24.16 1.05
C GLU A 380 19.03 23.82 1.99
N PRO A 381 20.18 23.34 1.50
CA PRO A 381 21.34 23.14 2.35
C PRO A 381 21.81 24.44 3.04
N TRP A 382 22.50 24.33 4.17
CA TRP A 382 23.22 25.46 4.77
C TRP A 382 24.70 25.40 4.41
N GLU A 383 25.29 26.56 4.12
CA GLU A 383 26.74 26.68 4.05
C GLU A 383 27.36 26.47 5.44
N LEU A 384 28.55 25.86 5.47
CA LEU A 384 29.24 25.55 6.71
C LEU A 384 29.84 26.83 7.32
N SER A 385 29.20 27.37 8.36
CA SER A 385 29.73 28.48 9.17
C SER A 385 30.10 28.00 10.59
N PRO A 386 30.91 28.77 11.36
CA PRO A 386 31.22 28.42 12.75
C PRO A 386 29.98 28.21 13.62
N GLU A 387 28.91 28.98 13.39
CA GLU A 387 27.63 28.85 14.08
C GLU A 387 26.91 27.55 13.71
N VAL A 388 26.90 27.19 12.42
CA VAL A 388 26.34 25.92 11.94
C VAL A 388 27.09 24.73 12.53
N VAL A 389 28.43 24.80 12.59
CA VAL A 389 29.25 23.75 13.22
C VAL A 389 28.93 23.61 14.71
N GLN A 390 28.78 24.71 15.44
CA GLN A 390 28.37 24.67 16.86
C GLN A 390 26.99 24.05 17.05
N LEU A 391 26.05 24.31 16.14
CA LEU A 391 24.73 23.68 16.20
C LEU A 391 24.81 22.19 15.86
N ALA A 392 25.58 21.81 14.85
CA ALA A 392 25.81 20.42 14.45
C ALA A 392 26.49 19.58 15.54
N GLN A 393 27.26 20.20 16.45
CA GLN A 393 27.81 19.54 17.63
C GLN A 393 26.74 19.01 18.61
N ARG A 394 25.48 19.46 18.46
CA ARG A 394 24.33 18.95 19.21
C ARG A 394 23.54 17.89 18.42
N GLY A 395 24.11 17.36 17.33
CA GLY A 395 23.43 16.42 16.44
C GLY A 395 23.01 15.09 17.09
N ASP A 396 23.56 14.76 18.26
CA ASP A 396 23.11 13.65 19.10
C ASP A 396 21.69 13.88 19.66
N GLN A 397 21.29 15.14 19.87
CA GLN A 397 19.96 15.50 20.39
C GLN A 397 18.84 15.17 19.39
N ILE A 398 19.17 14.97 18.11
CA ILE A 398 18.21 14.54 17.08
C ILE A 398 17.56 13.20 17.48
N TYR A 399 18.30 12.29 18.12
CA TYR A 399 17.78 10.99 18.59
C TYR A 399 16.88 11.07 19.83
N GLN A 400 16.67 12.27 20.38
CA GLN A 400 15.66 12.50 21.42
C GLN A 400 14.27 12.72 20.82
N MET A 401 14.19 12.93 19.50
CA MET A 401 12.94 13.10 18.76
C MET A 401 12.37 11.73 18.38
N PRO A 402 11.04 11.52 18.50
CA PRO A 402 10.42 10.23 18.19
C PRO A 402 10.61 9.82 16.72
N GLU A 403 10.72 10.79 15.80
CA GLU A 403 10.89 10.52 14.37
C GLU A 403 12.24 9.87 14.00
N PHE A 404 13.22 9.91 14.91
CA PHE A 404 14.56 9.37 14.70
C PHE A 404 14.80 8.04 15.42
N VAL A 405 13.77 7.45 16.03
CA VAL A 405 13.88 6.16 16.74
C VAL A 405 14.29 5.03 15.79
N SER A 406 13.76 5.02 14.56
CA SER A 406 14.09 4.02 13.54
C SER A 406 15.39 4.30 12.79
N TRP A 407 16.08 5.42 13.07
CA TRP A 407 17.30 5.82 12.36
C TRP A 407 18.51 5.06 12.90
N MET A 408 18.65 3.84 12.42
CA MET A 408 19.82 3.00 12.65
C MET A 408 20.53 2.75 11.33
N TYR A 409 21.79 2.34 11.41
CA TYR A 409 22.56 1.99 10.23
C TYR A 409 21.92 0.80 9.52
N ASP A 410 21.86 0.89 8.19
CA ASP A 410 21.30 -0.12 7.30
C ASP A 410 22.25 -0.34 6.10
N PRO A 411 22.49 -1.59 5.66
CA PRO A 411 21.91 -2.85 6.14
C PRO A 411 22.52 -3.36 7.45
N VAL A 412 21.72 -4.06 8.27
CA VAL A 412 22.12 -4.62 9.59
C VAL A 412 23.34 -5.54 9.48
N ASP A 413 23.40 -6.36 8.43
CA ASP A 413 24.50 -7.30 8.18
C ASP A 413 25.88 -6.62 8.19
N SER A 414 25.95 -5.34 7.79
CA SER A 414 27.21 -4.58 7.79
C SER A 414 27.69 -4.23 9.20
N VAL A 415 26.77 -4.11 10.16
CA VAL A 415 27.07 -3.77 11.56
C VAL A 415 27.13 -5.00 12.46
N GLN A 416 26.64 -6.15 11.97
CA GLN A 416 26.63 -7.42 12.71
C GLN A 416 27.99 -7.78 13.36
N PRO A 417 29.16 -7.64 12.70
CA PRO A 417 30.45 -7.93 13.33
C PRO A 417 30.73 -7.07 14.57
N TYR A 418 30.22 -5.84 14.60
CA TYR A 418 30.37 -4.91 15.72
C TYR A 418 29.38 -5.20 16.85
N ILE A 419 28.15 -5.58 16.49
CA ILE A 419 27.12 -6.07 17.42
C ILE A 419 27.67 -7.31 18.16
N ASP A 420 28.17 -8.30 17.42
CA ASP A 420 28.68 -9.55 18.00
C ASP A 420 29.87 -9.30 18.95
N ARG A 421 30.81 -8.43 18.55
CA ARG A 421 31.95 -8.03 19.40
C ARG A 421 31.49 -7.36 20.68
N TYR A 422 30.53 -6.44 20.59
CA TYR A 422 30.00 -5.73 21.75
C TYR A 422 29.29 -6.69 22.72
N TRP A 423 28.36 -7.50 22.23
CA TRP A 423 27.56 -8.39 23.08
C TRP A 423 28.35 -9.58 23.63
N SER A 424 29.27 -10.15 22.85
CA SER A 424 30.19 -11.20 23.34
C SER A 424 31.07 -10.70 24.49
N SER A 425 31.50 -9.44 24.44
CA SER A 425 32.29 -8.83 25.51
C SER A 425 31.47 -8.59 26.78
N ARG A 426 30.15 -8.41 26.64
CA ARG A 426 29.21 -8.08 27.73
C ARG A 426 28.74 -9.33 28.47
N ASP A 427 28.46 -10.43 27.76
CA ASP A 427 28.09 -11.73 28.36
C ASP A 427 29.23 -12.31 29.21
N LEU A 428 30.49 -12.15 28.77
CA LEU A 428 31.67 -12.53 29.56
C LEU A 428 31.81 -11.71 30.86
N LEU A 429 31.24 -10.50 30.89
CA LEU A 429 31.33 -9.61 32.04
C LEU A 429 30.25 -9.91 33.10
N ASP A 430 29.10 -10.48 32.75
CA ASP A 430 28.00 -10.74 33.70
C ASP A 430 28.06 -12.10 34.41
N LEU A 431 28.93 -13.02 33.98
CA LEU A 431 29.08 -14.37 34.58
C LEU A 431 30.01 -14.48 35.80
N SER A 432 30.45 -13.38 36.44
CA SER A 432 31.36 -13.46 37.61
C SER A 432 30.61 -13.55 38.96
N PRO A 433 30.59 -14.71 39.67
CA PRO A 433 29.75 -14.92 40.85
C PRO A 433 30.51 -14.81 42.19
N PHE A 434 31.42 -13.84 42.35
CA PHE A 434 32.18 -13.70 43.61
C PHE A 434 32.23 -12.26 44.17
N GLY A 435 31.62 -12.08 45.35
CA GLY A 435 32.02 -11.10 46.37
C GLY A 435 31.21 -9.80 46.48
N ALA A 436 30.17 -9.80 47.30
CA ALA A 436 29.22 -8.70 47.49
C ALA A 436 29.73 -7.42 48.23
N ARG A 437 31.04 -7.27 48.53
CA ARG A 437 31.53 -6.14 49.34
C ARG A 437 32.50 -5.16 48.66
N SER A 438 32.94 -5.39 47.42
CA SER A 438 33.76 -4.41 46.65
C SER A 438 33.01 -3.70 45.50
N ARG A 439 31.67 -3.80 45.47
CA ARG A 439 30.84 -3.52 44.29
C ARG A 439 30.84 -2.06 43.79
N LYS A 440 30.89 -1.04 44.64
CA LYS A 440 30.75 0.38 44.19
C LYS A 440 31.97 0.95 43.45
N ARG A 441 33.20 0.59 43.82
CA ARG A 441 34.43 1.13 43.21
C ARG A 441 34.86 0.35 41.95
N LYS A 442 34.61 -0.97 41.92
CA LYS A 442 34.86 -1.80 40.72
C LYS A 442 33.81 -1.61 39.62
N SER A 443 32.55 -1.26 39.95
CA SER A 443 31.53 -1.03 38.90
C SER A 443 31.79 0.23 38.09
N SER A 444 32.35 1.30 38.69
CA SER A 444 32.69 2.54 37.97
C SER A 444 33.79 2.33 36.93
N HIS A 445 34.89 1.64 37.29
CA HIS A 445 35.96 1.32 36.32
C HIS A 445 35.51 0.33 35.25
N LYS A 446 34.66 -0.64 35.61
CA LYS A 446 34.10 -1.59 34.64
C LYS A 446 33.18 -0.90 33.63
N LYS A 447 32.34 0.03 34.10
CA LYS A 447 31.47 0.86 33.23
C LYS A 447 32.30 1.78 32.32
N GLN A 448 33.35 2.40 32.87
CA GLN A 448 34.24 3.28 32.12
C GLN A 448 35.03 2.52 31.03
N LYS A 449 35.47 1.29 31.32
CA LYS A 449 36.11 0.42 30.33
C LYS A 449 35.15 0.00 29.22
N ALA A 450 33.93 -0.41 29.58
CA ALA A 450 32.90 -0.77 28.59
C ALA A 450 32.53 0.42 27.69
N GLU A 451 32.47 1.65 28.23
CA GLU A 451 32.25 2.86 27.43
C GLU A 451 33.42 3.11 26.46
N LEU A 452 34.68 2.97 26.91
CA LEU A 452 35.85 3.11 26.05
C LEU A 452 35.89 2.05 24.93
N ASP A 453 35.54 0.81 25.26
CA ASP A 453 35.46 -0.28 24.29
C ASP A 453 34.35 0.01 23.26
N MET A 454 33.20 0.54 23.69
CA MET A 454 32.11 0.97 22.81
C MET A 454 32.52 2.13 21.89
N GLU A 455 33.17 3.17 22.41
CA GLU A 455 33.64 4.31 21.61
C GLU A 455 34.66 3.90 20.54
N THR A 456 35.48 2.88 20.85
CA THR A 456 36.43 2.29 19.90
C THR A 456 35.70 1.58 18.77
N LEU A 457 34.73 0.71 19.11
CA LEU A 457 33.90 0.00 18.13
C LEU A 457 33.12 0.96 17.21
N VAL A 458 32.51 2.00 17.79
CA VAL A 458 31.80 3.03 17.02
C VAL A 458 32.74 3.73 16.04
N SER A 459 33.95 4.08 16.48
CA SER A 459 34.91 4.79 15.63
C SER A 459 35.47 3.90 14.51
N GLU A 460 35.70 2.62 14.79
CA GLU A 460 36.06 1.61 13.78
C GLU A 460 34.93 1.47 12.75
N ALA A 461 33.69 1.24 13.20
CA ALA A 461 32.53 1.05 12.33
C ALA A 461 32.28 2.26 11.42
N ILE A 462 32.36 3.49 11.96
CA ILE A 462 32.20 4.70 11.14
C ILE A 462 33.31 4.80 10.08
N GLY A 463 34.55 4.46 10.44
CA GLY A 463 35.67 4.50 9.49
C GLY A 463 35.55 3.52 8.32
N GLU A 464 34.89 2.39 8.52
CA GLU A 464 34.70 1.38 7.49
C GLU A 464 33.40 1.54 6.69
N LEU A 465 32.31 1.97 7.36
CA LEU A 465 30.96 1.90 6.80
C LEU A 465 30.43 3.23 6.28
N VAL A 466 30.93 4.37 6.79
CA VAL A 466 30.39 5.69 6.44
C VAL A 466 31.22 6.33 5.32
N ASP A 467 30.83 6.05 4.09
CA ASP A 467 31.46 6.61 2.88
C ASP A 467 30.76 7.90 2.38
N THR A 468 31.28 8.48 1.29
CA THR A 468 30.71 9.70 0.69
C THR A 468 29.29 9.51 0.16
N LYS A 469 28.95 8.31 -0.31
CA LYS A 469 27.62 7.98 -0.83
C LYS A 469 26.62 7.92 0.31
N TRP A 470 26.97 7.28 1.42
CA TRP A 470 26.18 7.23 2.65
C TRP A 470 25.94 8.63 3.21
N ARG A 471 26.99 9.45 3.28
CA ARG A 471 26.90 10.84 3.75
C ARG A 471 25.93 11.67 2.91
N ALA A 472 26.05 11.61 1.59
CA ALA A 472 25.15 12.33 0.68
C ALA A 472 23.69 11.85 0.79
N LEU A 473 23.49 10.53 0.98
CA LEU A 473 22.14 9.97 1.18
C LEU A 473 21.52 10.52 2.46
N TYR A 474 22.20 10.37 3.60
CA TYR A 474 21.65 10.76 4.91
C TYR A 474 21.53 12.27 5.07
N GLU A 475 22.36 13.05 4.38
CA GLU A 475 22.14 14.50 4.26
C GLU A 475 20.78 14.80 3.63
N VAL A 476 20.47 14.17 2.48
CA VAL A 476 19.18 14.37 1.79
C VAL A 476 18.02 13.93 2.68
N ARG A 477 18.16 12.82 3.41
CA ARG A 477 17.16 12.35 4.38
C ARG A 477 16.89 13.37 5.48
N LEU A 478 17.95 13.94 6.08
CA LEU A 478 17.85 14.96 7.12
C LEU A 478 17.17 16.23 6.59
N LEU A 479 17.52 16.70 5.40
CA LEU A 479 16.91 17.88 4.78
C LEU A 479 15.44 17.65 4.44
N ARG A 480 15.04 16.43 4.07
CA ARG A 480 13.65 16.05 3.85
C ARG A 480 12.86 16.00 5.14
N GLN A 481 13.39 15.36 6.19
CA GLN A 481 12.75 15.36 7.52
C GLN A 481 12.61 16.79 8.07
N GLY A 482 13.62 17.64 7.87
CA GLY A 482 13.55 19.05 8.24
C GLY A 482 12.45 19.83 7.51
N ALA A 483 12.13 19.48 6.25
CA ALA A 483 11.03 20.11 5.52
C ALA A 483 9.67 19.79 6.16
N LEU A 484 9.51 18.61 6.75
CA LEU A 484 8.30 18.27 7.51
C LEU A 484 8.17 19.08 8.80
N PHE A 485 9.27 19.27 9.53
CA PHE A 485 9.29 20.10 10.73
C PHE A 485 8.91 21.56 10.47
N GLN A 486 9.14 22.06 9.25
CA GLN A 486 8.71 23.39 8.84
C GLN A 486 7.18 23.53 8.83
N PHE A 487 6.42 22.48 8.52
CA PHE A 487 4.95 22.54 8.45
C PHE A 487 4.26 22.50 9.82
N VAL A 488 4.98 22.08 10.87
CA VAL A 488 4.47 22.00 12.25
C VAL A 488 5.16 22.99 13.19
N ASP A 489 5.76 24.06 12.65
CA ASP A 489 6.42 25.14 13.39
C ASP A 489 7.51 24.68 14.38
N ARG A 490 8.12 23.50 14.14
CA ARG A 490 9.24 22.96 14.95
C ARG A 490 10.58 23.56 14.49
N VAL A 491 10.69 24.88 14.59
CA VAL A 491 11.80 25.66 14.01
C VAL A 491 13.18 25.27 14.58
N GLU A 492 13.29 24.99 15.88
CA GLU A 492 14.58 24.61 16.48
C GLU A 492 15.04 23.22 16.03
N ASP A 493 14.10 22.27 15.91
CA ASP A 493 14.39 20.93 15.42
C ASP A 493 14.80 20.97 13.95
N MET A 494 14.07 21.76 13.15
CA MET A 494 14.40 22.05 11.75
C MET A 494 15.83 22.62 11.61
N LYS A 495 16.23 23.60 12.44
CA LYS A 495 17.59 24.15 12.42
C LYS A 495 18.64 23.10 12.79
N LEU A 496 18.35 22.26 13.79
CA LEU A 496 19.26 21.23 14.25
C LEU A 496 19.51 20.16 13.17
N VAL A 497 18.45 19.62 12.54
CA VAL A 497 18.60 18.64 11.46
C VAL A 497 19.29 19.24 10.23
N ARG A 498 19.02 20.52 9.91
CA ARG A 498 19.67 21.22 8.80
C ARG A 498 21.16 21.47 9.06
N ALA A 499 21.54 21.79 10.30
CA ALA A 499 22.95 21.91 10.68
C ALA A 499 23.67 20.57 10.66
N ALA A 500 23.03 19.50 11.15
CA ALA A 500 23.58 18.14 11.05
C ALA A 500 23.77 17.72 9.58
N ALA A 501 22.81 18.03 8.69
CA ALA A 501 22.94 17.78 7.26
C ALA A 501 24.14 18.53 6.65
N ALA A 502 24.30 19.82 6.95
CA ALA A 502 25.42 20.62 6.47
C ALA A 502 26.79 20.07 6.91
N ALA A 503 26.90 19.62 8.17
CA ALA A 503 28.10 18.95 8.67
C ALA A 503 28.31 17.57 8.01
N LEU A 504 27.23 16.86 7.67
CA LEU A 504 27.30 15.56 7.04
C LEU A 504 27.67 15.63 5.56
N HIS A 505 27.41 16.74 4.87
CA HIS A 505 27.74 16.94 3.46
C HIS A 505 29.18 16.49 3.13
N PRO A 506 29.43 15.73 2.04
CA PRO A 506 30.76 15.21 1.70
C PRO A 506 31.85 16.28 1.64
N ASP A 507 31.52 17.49 1.17
CA ASP A 507 32.49 18.60 1.04
C ASP A 507 32.67 19.44 2.33
N SER A 508 32.01 19.08 3.43
CA SER A 508 32.12 19.81 4.72
C SER A 508 33.52 19.81 5.33
N SER A 509 34.42 18.93 4.88
CA SER A 509 35.75 18.69 5.47
C SER A 509 35.73 18.21 6.94
N ILE A 510 34.56 17.98 7.54
CA ILE A 510 34.42 17.40 8.88
C ILE A 510 34.46 15.87 8.77
N PRO A 511 35.37 15.18 9.48
CA PRO A 511 35.41 13.72 9.52
C PRO A 511 34.11 13.15 10.10
N ALA A 512 33.55 12.09 9.50
CA ALA A 512 32.32 11.46 9.99
C ALA A 512 32.45 10.96 11.44
N GLN A 513 33.67 10.57 11.85
CA GLN A 513 34.00 10.13 13.19
C GLN A 513 33.85 11.23 14.25
N GLU A 514 33.90 12.50 13.86
CA GLU A 514 33.76 13.66 14.75
C GLU A 514 32.31 14.15 14.84
N GLN A 515 31.39 13.59 14.03
CA GLN A 515 30.02 14.07 13.93
C GLN A 515 29.10 13.40 14.96
N PRO A 516 28.51 14.14 15.91
CA PRO A 516 27.69 13.55 16.98
C PRO A 516 26.49 12.76 16.47
N PHE A 517 25.83 13.24 15.40
CA PHE A 517 24.72 12.53 14.77
C PHE A 517 25.11 11.10 14.31
N VAL A 518 26.21 10.97 13.56
CA VAL A 518 26.68 9.68 13.03
C VAL A 518 27.15 8.76 14.16
N ARG A 519 27.85 9.32 15.15
CA ARG A 519 28.31 8.56 16.33
C ARG A 519 27.15 7.98 17.12
N THR A 520 26.12 8.78 17.37
CA THR A 520 24.94 8.30 18.11
C THR A 520 24.18 7.25 17.30
N MET A 521 24.00 7.44 15.98
CA MET A 521 23.40 6.43 15.11
C MET A 521 24.11 5.08 15.22
N MET A 522 25.43 5.09 15.07
CA MET A 522 26.22 3.86 15.06
C MET A 522 26.23 3.21 16.44
N ARG A 523 26.26 4.01 17.51
CA ARG A 523 26.12 3.52 18.88
C ARG A 523 24.80 2.79 19.08
N LEU A 524 23.68 3.42 18.71
CA LEU A 524 22.36 2.82 18.83
C LEU A 524 22.24 1.55 18.00
N SER A 525 22.80 1.54 16.79
CA SER A 525 22.79 0.37 15.89
C SER A 525 23.49 -0.85 16.51
N ILE A 526 24.63 -0.63 17.19
CA ILE A 526 25.39 -1.68 17.87
C ILE A 526 24.71 -2.11 19.17
N GLU A 527 24.25 -1.15 19.98
CA GLU A 527 23.61 -1.42 21.27
C GLU A 527 22.25 -2.09 21.12
N GLN A 528 21.46 -1.72 20.12
CA GLN A 528 20.10 -2.21 19.91
C GLN A 528 20.02 -3.35 18.89
N GLY A 529 21.14 -3.70 18.24
CA GLY A 529 21.22 -4.71 17.18
C GLY A 529 20.48 -6.02 17.45
N PRO A 530 20.63 -6.67 18.62
CA PRO A 530 19.91 -7.93 18.90
C PRO A 530 18.40 -7.75 19.04
N PHE A 531 17.95 -6.62 19.60
CA PHE A 531 16.52 -6.33 19.70
C PHE A 531 15.93 -6.03 18.33
N ARG A 532 16.69 -5.35 17.46
CA ARG A 532 16.34 -5.15 16.06
C ARG A 532 16.26 -6.48 15.30
N ALA A 533 17.23 -7.37 15.45
CA ALA A 533 17.18 -8.69 14.80
C ALA A 533 15.99 -9.55 15.28
N ILE A 534 15.63 -9.46 16.56
CA ILE A 534 14.42 -10.12 17.09
C ILE A 534 13.16 -9.46 16.52
N ALA A 535 13.09 -8.13 16.48
CA ALA A 535 11.97 -7.40 15.89
C ALA A 535 11.82 -7.70 14.41
N GLU A 536 12.90 -7.69 13.63
CA GLU A 536 12.93 -8.04 12.20
C GLU A 536 12.59 -9.52 11.97
N ALA A 537 12.98 -10.44 12.85
CA ALA A 537 12.58 -11.85 12.76
C ALA A 537 11.08 -12.05 13.09
N LEU A 538 10.55 -11.29 14.05
CA LEU A 538 9.12 -11.27 14.37
C LEU A 538 8.32 -10.59 13.27
N GLU A 539 8.83 -9.51 12.68
CA GLU A 539 8.26 -8.83 11.52
C GLU A 539 8.35 -9.70 10.27
N ALA A 540 9.45 -10.43 10.04
CA ALA A 540 9.59 -11.38 8.92
C ALA A 540 8.59 -12.54 9.04
N ALA A 541 8.40 -13.07 10.25
CA ALA A 541 7.35 -14.06 10.54
C ALA A 541 5.94 -13.46 10.37
N ARG A 542 5.78 -12.16 10.67
CA ARG A 542 4.62 -11.33 10.35
C ARG A 542 4.63 -10.74 8.93
N LEU A 543 5.57 -11.08 8.05
CA LEU A 543 5.67 -10.58 6.66
C LEU A 543 5.39 -11.71 5.67
N GLU A 544 5.62 -12.96 6.09
CA GLU A 544 4.86 -14.11 5.57
C GLU A 544 3.36 -14.01 5.93
N THR A 545 3.03 -13.17 6.91
CA THR A 545 1.67 -12.81 7.36
C THR A 545 1.56 -11.31 7.62
N MET A 546 1.91 -10.46 6.64
CA MET A 546 1.55 -9.02 6.74
C MET A 546 0.17 -8.85 6.11
N PRO A 547 -0.91 -8.89 6.89
CA PRO A 547 -1.84 -7.79 6.90
C PRO A 547 -1.26 -6.78 7.89
N ILE A 548 -0.64 -5.69 7.42
CA ILE A 548 -0.94 -4.47 8.17
C ILE A 548 -2.39 -4.18 7.77
N ASP A 549 -3.33 -4.73 8.53
CA ASP A 549 -4.69 -4.24 8.61
C ASP A 549 -4.61 -2.80 9.15
N LEU A 550 -4.18 -1.87 8.30
CA LEU A 550 -4.51 -0.46 8.46
C LEU A 550 -6.02 -0.25 8.29
N PHE A 551 -6.71 -1.26 7.76
CA PHE A 551 -8.15 -1.44 7.75
C PHE A 551 -8.41 -2.94 7.86
N PRO A 552 -9.22 -3.44 8.80
CA PRO A 552 -9.55 -4.87 8.85
C PRO A 552 -10.09 -5.32 7.50
N GLU A 553 -9.53 -6.40 6.95
CA GLU A 553 -10.12 -7.15 5.85
C GLU A 553 -11.62 -7.33 6.11
N LYS A 554 -12.43 -6.91 5.13
CA LYS A 554 -13.90 -6.92 5.17
C LYS A 554 -14.44 -8.32 5.00
#